data_AF-T0YYC0-F1
#
_entry.id   AF-T0YYC0-F1
#
_cell.length_a   1.000
_cell.length_b   1.000
_cell.length_c   1.000
_cell.angle_alpha   90.00
_cell.angle_beta   90.00
_cell.angle_gamma   90.00
#
_symmetry.space_group_name_H-M   'P 1'
#
loop_
_entity.id
_entity.type
_entity.pdbx_description
1 polymer ?
#
loop_
_entity_poly.entity_id
_entity_poly.type
_entity_poly.pdbx_seq_one_letter_code
_entity_poly.pdbx_strand_id
1 'polypeptide(L)'
;MTESGWQDNGQCIVCGPRNEYGLHLHFKTGDDGAEAQGTVPEHLQGYAGRAHGGVIAAILDDAMFYAVAAKGLLGVTAEMKVRFKRPLDTSRPFRV
;
A
#
# COMPACT_ATOMS: atom_id res chain seq x y z
N MET A 1 -21.26 6.41 1.02
CA MET A 1 -20.55 6.31 2.32
C MET A 1 -21.27 5.24 3.12
N THR A 2 -20.68 4.05 3.24
CA THR A 2 -21.31 2.87 3.84
C THR A 2 -21.30 2.95 5.37
N GLU A 3 -22.30 2.35 6.02
CA GLU A 3 -22.77 2.46 7.42
C GLU A 3 -21.78 2.04 8.52
N SER A 4 -20.48 2.03 8.24
CA SER A 4 -19.47 1.35 9.03
C SER A 4 -18.82 2.24 10.10
N GLY A 5 -18.95 3.58 10.00
CA GLY A 5 -18.43 4.53 11.00
C GLY A 5 -16.91 4.75 11.00
N TRP A 6 -16.17 4.09 10.11
CA TRP A 6 -14.72 4.22 9.99
C TRP A 6 -14.39 5.54 9.29
N GLN A 7 -13.61 6.38 9.96
CA GLN A 7 -13.14 7.64 9.40
C GLN A 7 -11.70 7.51 8.96
N ASP A 8 -11.42 7.91 7.73
CA ASP A 8 -10.06 8.11 7.26
C ASP A 8 -9.52 9.45 7.80
N ASN A 9 -8.49 9.38 8.64
CA ASN A 9 -7.78 10.54 9.17
C ASN A 9 -6.39 10.70 8.52
N GLY A 10 -6.14 10.10 7.37
CA GLY A 10 -4.90 10.24 6.61
C GLY A 10 -3.66 9.68 7.31
N GLN A 11 -3.84 8.80 8.30
CA GLN A 11 -2.74 8.15 9.04
C GLN A 11 -2.41 6.74 8.51
N CYS A 12 -2.98 6.31 7.38
CA CYS A 12 -2.61 5.03 6.76
C CYS A 12 -1.09 4.97 6.53
N ILE A 13 -0.46 3.85 6.90
CA ILE A 13 0.99 3.65 6.74
C ILE A 13 1.41 3.60 5.26
N VAL A 14 0.49 3.29 4.34
CA VAL A 14 0.77 3.20 2.91
C VAL A 14 0.40 4.50 2.20
N CYS A 15 -0.87 4.86 2.12
CA CYS A 15 -1.35 6.01 1.34
C CYS A 15 -1.61 7.29 2.17
N GLY A 16 -1.56 7.22 3.50
CA GLY A 16 -1.97 8.31 4.37
C GLY A 16 -1.01 9.50 4.32
N PRO A 17 -1.44 10.70 3.89
CA PRO A 17 -0.53 11.84 3.69
C PRO A 17 -0.02 12.49 4.99
N ARG A 18 -0.55 12.09 6.15
CA ARG A 18 -0.21 12.69 7.46
C ARG A 18 0.62 11.77 8.36
N ASN A 19 0.88 10.53 7.93
CA ASN A 19 1.63 9.58 8.74
C ASN A 19 3.12 9.87 8.63
N GLU A 20 3.74 10.47 9.65
CA GLU A 20 5.18 10.78 9.67
C GLU A 20 6.08 9.59 9.29
N TYR A 21 5.65 8.37 9.59
CA TYR A 21 6.40 7.13 9.33
C TYR A 21 5.86 6.33 8.13
N GLY A 22 4.91 6.89 7.38
CA GLY A 22 4.24 6.26 6.25
C GLY A 22 5.00 6.35 4.92
N LEU A 23 4.50 5.63 3.92
CA LEU A 23 5.05 5.58 2.57
C LEU A 23 4.54 6.70 1.66
N HIS A 24 3.41 7.32 2.03
CA HIS A 24 2.75 8.40 1.28
C HIS A 24 2.49 8.05 -0.19
N LEU A 25 2.12 6.81 -0.48
CA LEU A 25 1.86 6.38 -1.86
C LEU A 25 0.61 7.05 -2.40
N HIS A 26 0.74 7.65 -3.58
CA HIS A 26 -0.37 8.22 -4.34
C HIS A 26 -0.77 7.27 -5.47
N PHE A 27 -1.92 6.63 -5.32
CA PHE A 27 -2.44 5.70 -6.33
C PHE A 27 -3.15 6.43 -7.46
N LYS A 28 -2.80 6.06 -8.69
CA LYS A 28 -3.55 6.40 -9.90
C LYS A 28 -4.39 5.18 -10.27
N THR A 29 -5.67 5.39 -10.58
CA THR A 29 -6.60 4.32 -10.93
C THR A 29 -7.07 4.47 -12.38
N GLY A 30 -7.27 3.34 -13.07
CA GLY A 30 -7.83 3.27 -14.41
C GLY A 30 -8.51 1.92 -14.65
N ASP A 31 -8.89 1.65 -15.90
CA ASP A 31 -9.60 0.42 -16.27
C ASP A 31 -8.81 -0.86 -15.93
N ASP A 32 -7.48 -0.77 -16.00
CA ASP A 32 -6.55 -1.87 -15.73
C ASP A 32 -6.19 -2.06 -14.24
N GLY A 33 -6.72 -1.24 -13.33
CA GLY A 33 -6.49 -1.34 -11.89
C GLY A 33 -5.91 -0.07 -11.26
N ALA A 34 -5.00 -0.24 -10.31
CA ALA A 34 -4.36 0.86 -9.59
C ALA A 34 -2.84 0.72 -9.62
N GLU A 35 -2.14 1.86 -9.69
CA GLU A 35 -0.68 1.92 -9.69
C GLU A 35 -0.17 3.04 -8.80
N ALA A 36 1.00 2.83 -8.19
CA ALA A 36 1.73 3.88 -7.50
C ALA A 36 3.24 3.70 -7.68
N GLN A 37 3.98 4.79 -7.45
CA GLN A 37 5.43 4.77 -7.35
C GLN A 37 5.83 5.32 -5.99
N GLY A 38 6.89 4.77 -5.43
CA GLY A 38 7.41 5.22 -4.14
C GLY A 38 8.76 4.62 -3.82
N THR A 39 9.21 4.90 -2.60
CA THR A 39 10.46 4.39 -2.05
C THR A 39 10.18 3.91 -0.64
N VAL A 40 10.60 2.69 -0.28
CA VAL A 40 10.49 2.22 1.10
C VAL A 40 11.64 2.81 1.93
N PRO A 41 11.35 3.60 2.99
CA PRO A 41 12.38 4.16 3.86
C PRO A 41 13.04 3.07 4.73
N GLU A 42 14.25 3.36 5.21
CA GLU A 42 15.07 2.37 5.93
C GLU A 42 14.46 1.91 7.26
N HIS A 43 13.67 2.74 7.93
CA HIS A 43 13.01 2.34 9.19
C HIS A 43 11.94 1.26 9.00
N LEU A 44 11.55 0.97 7.75
CA LEU A 44 10.61 -0.09 7.37
C LEU A 44 11.32 -1.36 6.86
N GLN A 45 12.62 -1.49 7.09
CA GLN A 45 13.39 -2.66 6.69
C GLN A 45 13.10 -3.89 7.56
N GLY A 46 13.17 -5.09 6.97
CA GLY A 46 13.21 -6.35 7.71
C GLY A 46 14.65 -6.85 7.92
N TYR A 47 15.47 -6.76 6.86
CA TYR A 47 16.91 -6.95 6.92
C TYR A 47 17.60 -5.70 6.41
N ALA A 48 18.89 -5.49 6.74
CA ALA A 48 19.65 -4.34 6.28
C ALA A 48 19.48 -4.11 4.76
N GLY A 49 18.89 -2.97 4.39
CA GLY A 49 18.64 -2.57 3.00
C GLY A 49 17.48 -3.30 2.29
N ARG A 50 16.68 -4.11 2.99
CA ARG A 50 15.58 -4.90 2.43
C ARG A 50 14.26 -4.56 3.12
N ALA A 51 13.25 -4.16 2.36
CA ALA A 51 11.93 -3.86 2.88
C ALA A 51 11.34 -5.07 3.62
N HIS A 52 10.71 -4.83 4.78
CA HIS A 52 10.05 -5.89 5.53
C HIS A 52 8.92 -6.51 4.69
N GLY A 53 8.78 -7.84 4.71
CA GLY A 53 7.76 -8.53 3.91
C GLY A 53 6.33 -8.07 4.19
N GLY A 54 6.04 -7.70 5.44
CA GLY A 54 4.76 -7.10 5.84
C GLY A 54 4.50 -5.71 5.26
N VAL A 55 5.55 -4.91 5.01
CA VAL A 55 5.44 -3.60 4.36
C VAL A 55 5.10 -3.79 2.88
N ILE A 56 5.77 -4.74 2.23
CA ILE A 56 5.44 -5.13 0.85
C ILE A 56 3.99 -5.64 0.76
N ALA A 57 3.56 -6.46 1.72
CA ALA A 57 2.18 -6.94 1.77
C ALA A 57 1.16 -5.80 1.98
N ALA A 58 1.44 -4.83 2.86
CA ALA A 58 0.58 -3.67 3.05
C ALA A 58 0.47 -2.80 1.78
N ILE A 59 1.58 -2.60 1.06
CA ILE A 59 1.58 -1.90 -0.24
C ILE A 59 0.66 -2.59 -1.25
N LEU A 60 0.73 -3.93 -1.32
CA LEU A 60 -0.11 -4.73 -2.22
C LEU A 60 -1.60 -4.70 -1.80
N ASP A 61 -1.88 -4.69 -0.49
CA ASP A 61 -3.24 -4.58 0.04
C ASP A 61 -3.90 -3.25 -0.33
N ASP A 62 -3.18 -2.13 -0.14
CA ASP A 62 -3.66 -0.80 -0.54
C ASP A 62 -3.85 -0.71 -2.07
N ALA A 63 -2.93 -1.26 -2.87
CA ALA A 63 -3.08 -1.31 -4.32
C ALA A 63 -4.36 -2.07 -4.74
N MET A 64 -4.63 -3.21 -4.09
CA MET A 64 -5.86 -3.98 -4.29
C MET A 64 -7.10 -3.18 -3.87
N PHE A 65 -7.05 -2.49 -2.72
CA PHE A 65 -8.13 -1.62 -2.26
C PHE A 65 -8.46 -0.53 -3.29
N TYR A 66 -7.45 0.19 -3.79
CA TYR A 66 -7.66 1.24 -4.79
C TYR A 66 -8.19 0.67 -6.12
N ALA A 67 -7.75 -0.52 -6.54
CA ALA A 67 -8.28 -1.17 -7.74
C ALA A 67 -9.76 -1.57 -7.61
N VAL A 68 -10.18 -1.99 -6.41
CA VAL A 68 -11.59 -2.30 -6.11
C VAL A 68 -12.42 -1.02 -5.97
N ALA A 69 -11.91 -0.02 -5.26
CA ALA A 69 -12.55 1.28 -5.05
C ALA A 69 -12.79 2.03 -6.36
N ALA A 70 -11.88 1.91 -7.33
CA ALA A 70 -12.03 2.46 -8.68
C ALA A 70 -13.29 1.94 -9.41
N LYS A 71 -13.79 0.75 -9.04
CA LYS A 71 -15.04 0.16 -9.55
C LYS A 71 -16.28 0.56 -8.77
N GLY A 72 -16.16 1.53 -7.84
CA GLY A 72 -17.26 1.97 -6.98
C GLY A 72 -17.61 0.97 -5.86
N LEU A 73 -16.74 -0.01 -5.60
CA LEU A 73 -16.94 -1.02 -4.58
C LEU A 73 -16.13 -0.69 -3.32
N LEU A 74 -16.69 -0.96 -2.15
CA LEU A 74 -16.00 -0.82 -0.86
C LEU A 74 -16.14 -2.10 -0.06
N GLY A 75 -15.06 -2.52 0.59
CA GLY A 75 -15.03 -3.73 1.41
C GLY A 75 -13.75 -3.83 2.23
N VAL A 76 -13.76 -4.74 3.19
CA VAL A 76 -12.57 -5.12 3.97
C VAL A 76 -11.88 -6.32 3.33
N THR A 77 -10.56 -6.40 3.43
CA THR A 77 -9.79 -7.55 2.93
C THR A 77 -10.15 -8.80 3.73
N ALA A 78 -10.79 -9.77 3.07
CA ALA A 78 -11.11 -11.07 3.66
C ALA A 78 -9.96 -12.07 3.55
N GLU A 79 -9.25 -12.07 2.42
CA GLU A 79 -8.08 -12.92 2.17
C GLU A 79 -7.10 -12.17 1.23
N MET A 80 -5.81 -12.29 1.50
CA MET A 80 -4.75 -11.90 0.58
C MET A 80 -3.70 -13.01 0.51
N LYS A 81 -3.36 -13.45 -0.71
CA LYS A 81 -2.34 -14.48 -0.97
C LYS A 81 -1.15 -13.85 -1.69
N VAL A 82 -0.03 -13.67 -0.98
CA VAL A 82 1.19 -13.05 -1.52
C VAL A 82 2.26 -14.10 -1.79
N ARG A 83 2.94 -13.98 -2.94
CA ARG A 83 4.15 -14.76 -3.26
C ARG A 83 5.32 -13.81 -3.53
N PHE A 84 6.27 -13.76 -2.60
CA PHE A 84 7.48 -12.97 -2.74
C PHE A 84 8.48 -13.66 -3.68
N LYS A 85 8.70 -13.07 -4.86
CA LYS A 85 9.60 -13.65 -5.88
C LYS A 85 11.03 -13.12 -5.79
N ARG A 86 11.20 -11.87 -5.37
CA ARG A 86 12.48 -11.16 -5.26
C ARG A 86 12.40 -10.19 -4.08
N PRO A 87 13.53 -9.90 -3.40
CA PRO A 87 13.56 -8.85 -2.39
C PRO A 87 13.25 -7.48 -3.00
N LEU A 88 12.68 -6.60 -2.18
CA LEU A 88 12.54 -5.18 -2.48
C LEU A 88 13.59 -4.41 -1.65
N ASP A 89 14.36 -3.54 -2.32
CA ASP A 89 15.36 -2.70 -1.68
C ASP A 89 14.69 -1.50 -0.98
N THR A 90 15.19 -1.13 0.20
CA THR A 90 14.88 0.19 0.77
C THR A 90 15.67 1.27 0.04
N SER A 91 15.23 2.53 0.16
CA SER A 91 15.89 3.71 -0.41
C SER A 91 16.04 3.67 -1.94
N ARG A 92 15.25 2.82 -2.63
CA ARG A 92 15.17 2.75 -4.08
C ARG A 92 13.73 2.86 -4.58
N PRO A 93 13.52 3.48 -5.76
CA PRO A 93 12.20 3.55 -6.36
C PRO A 93 11.66 2.16 -6.69
N PHE A 94 10.37 1.97 -6.45
CA PHE A 94 9.60 0.84 -6.92
C PHE A 94 8.28 1.31 -7.54
N ARG A 95 7.64 0.40 -8.27
CA ARG A 95 6.29 0.55 -8.76
C ARG A 95 5.46 -0.62 -8.27
N VAL A 96 4.27 -0.30 -7.78
CA VAL A 96 3.20 -1.27 -7.51
C VAL A 96 2.09 -1.06 -8.53
#